data_AF-A0A8D8M5U8-F1
#
_entry.id   AF-A0A8D8M5U8-F1
#
_cell.length_a   1.000
_cell.length_b   1.000
_cell.length_c   1.000
_cell.angle_alpha   90.00
_cell.angle_beta   90.00
_cell.angle_gamma   90.00
#
_symmetry.space_group_name_H-M   'P 1'
#
loop_
_entity.id
_entity.type
_entity.pdbx_description
1 polymer ?
#
loop_
_entity_poly.entity_id
_entity_poly.type
_entity_poly.pdbx_seq_one_letter_code
_entity_poly.pdbx_strand_id
1 'polypeptide(L)'
;MCLTDLDCLMEQKQSYSTVKEMLAAMSNRFVSQLTECADKGMEDVTSQLILDELVSAGNLVNYGQTVFNMPEFVTFVSCAGMSGSLFSIAGGNKQLATGALTRCQGQLVQNKVTRIEYDSGQSKYLVHSKSGLKQTESTNQNEPIVEEAEEDRVYDYVIIATPLSLSGIQVVNMGTS
;
A
#
# COMPACT_ATOMS: atom_id res chain seq x y z
N MET A 1 -20.02 6.58 18.02
CA MET A 1 -18.71 6.35 17.37
C MET A 1 -17.67 6.91 18.33
N CYS A 2 -16.95 6.06 19.07
CA CYS A 2 -16.00 6.52 20.08
C CYS A 2 -14.61 6.58 19.45
N LEU A 3 -14.21 7.76 18.99
CA LEU A 3 -12.84 8.04 18.52
C LEU A 3 -11.81 8.04 19.68
N THR A 4 -12.29 7.92 20.92
CA THR A 4 -11.51 8.08 22.15
C THR A 4 -10.35 7.10 22.30
N ASP A 5 -10.48 5.86 21.81
CA ASP A 5 -9.44 4.84 21.99
C ASP A 5 -8.27 5.05 21.01
N LEU A 6 -8.55 5.52 19.79
CA LEU A 6 -7.50 5.86 18.83
C LEU A 6 -6.74 7.11 19.27
N ASP A 7 -7.45 8.16 19.70
CA ASP A 7 -6.85 9.41 20.15
C ASP A 7 -5.97 9.18 21.40
N CYS A 8 -6.44 8.36 22.35
CA CYS A 8 -5.70 7.97 23.55
C CYS A 8 -4.40 7.19 23.23
N LEU A 9 -4.45 6.25 22.29
CA LEU A 9 -3.25 5.51 21.84
C LEU A 9 -2.22 6.43 21.21
N MET A 10 -2.65 7.38 20.37
CA MET A 10 -1.74 8.36 19.75
C MET A 10 -1.10 9.26 20.80
N GLU A 11 -1.85 9.72 21.81
CA GLU A 11 -1.33 10.50 22.93
C GLU A 11 -0.29 9.71 23.75
N GLN A 12 -0.48 8.40 23.89
CA GLN A 12 0.45 7.50 24.58
C GLN A 12 1.62 7.02 23.71
N LYS A 13 1.73 7.48 22.45
CA LYS A 13 2.71 7.03 21.46
C LYS A 13 2.69 5.51 21.23
N GLN A 14 1.49 4.93 21.30
CA GLN A 14 1.25 3.52 21.06
C GLN A 14 0.54 3.34 19.71
N SER A 15 0.69 2.17 19.12
CA SER A 15 0.05 1.79 17.86
C SER A 15 -0.55 0.40 17.98
N TYR A 16 -1.61 0.13 17.23
CA TYR A 16 -2.10 -1.24 17.05
C TYR A 16 -1.04 -2.10 16.36
N SER A 17 -0.92 -3.35 16.78
CA SER A 17 0.04 -4.30 16.20
C SER A 17 -0.46 -4.88 14.88
N THR A 18 -1.78 -4.89 14.67
CA THR A 18 -2.40 -5.38 13.44
C THR A 18 -3.53 -4.48 12.96
N VAL A 19 -3.79 -4.51 11.65
CA VAL A 19 -4.95 -3.83 11.04
C VAL A 19 -6.27 -4.35 11.64
N LYS A 20 -6.32 -5.64 12.00
CA LYS A 20 -7.50 -6.25 12.62
C LYS A 20 -7.82 -5.63 13.98
N GLU A 21 -6.80 -5.43 14.82
CA GLU A 21 -6.96 -4.77 16.13
C GLU A 21 -7.43 -3.32 15.97
N MET A 22 -6.82 -2.57 15.05
CA MET A 22 -7.23 -1.20 14.75
C MET A 22 -8.70 -1.13 14.33
N LEU A 23 -9.13 -1.99 13.40
CA LEU A 23 -10.50 -2.02 12.93
C LEU A 23 -11.49 -2.47 14.02
N ALA A 24 -11.10 -3.44 14.85
CA ALA A 24 -11.91 -3.89 15.98
C ALA A 24 -12.18 -2.77 16.98
N ALA A 25 -11.19 -1.90 17.23
CA ALA A 25 -11.32 -0.76 18.12
C ALA A 25 -12.25 0.33 17.54
N MET A 26 -12.30 0.49 16.22
CA MET A 26 -13.25 1.40 15.57
C MET A 26 -14.68 0.86 15.61
N SER A 27 -14.85 -0.42 15.33
CA SER A 27 -16.12 -1.14 15.35
C SER A 27 -15.88 -2.64 15.30
N ASN A 28 -16.52 -3.39 16.20
CA ASN A 28 -16.49 -4.85 16.19
C ASN A 28 -16.99 -5.45 14.86
N ARG A 29 -17.87 -4.75 14.14
CA ARG A 29 -18.40 -5.17 12.82
C ARG A 29 -17.34 -5.18 11.73
N PHE A 30 -16.36 -4.28 11.78
CA PHE A 30 -15.36 -4.19 10.70
C PHE A 30 -14.53 -5.47 10.57
N VAL A 31 -14.33 -6.18 11.68
CA VAL A 31 -13.58 -7.45 11.65
C VAL A 31 -14.34 -8.53 10.87
N SER A 32 -15.66 -8.65 11.02
CA SER A 32 -16.44 -9.64 10.26
C SER A 32 -16.57 -9.24 8.79
N GLN A 33 -16.76 -7.95 8.53
CA GLN A 33 -16.89 -7.39 7.17
C GLN A 33 -15.60 -7.49 6.34
N LEU A 34 -14.44 -7.72 6.97
CA LEU A 34 -13.18 -8.03 6.27
C LEU A 34 -13.12 -9.46 5.72
N THR A 35 -13.94 -10.37 6.25
CA THR A 35 -13.90 -11.79 5.92
C THR A 35 -15.11 -12.25 5.12
N GLU A 36 -16.26 -11.62 5.31
CA GLU A 36 -17.48 -11.94 4.59
C GLU A 36 -17.50 -11.25 3.21
N CYS A 37 -17.81 -12.01 2.16
CA CYS A 37 -17.97 -11.44 0.82
C CYS A 37 -19.22 -10.55 0.75
N ALA A 38 -19.14 -9.51 -0.08
CA ALA A 38 -20.19 -8.49 -0.19
C ALA A 38 -21.51 -9.02 -0.76
N ASP A 39 -21.48 -10.10 -1.54
CA ASP A 39 -22.68 -10.77 -2.04
C ASP A 39 -23.61 -11.23 -0.90
N LYS A 40 -23.03 -11.71 0.20
CA LYS A 40 -23.76 -12.15 1.40
C LYS A 40 -23.89 -11.04 2.44
N GLY A 41 -22.79 -10.35 2.73
CA GLY A 41 -22.74 -9.34 3.79
C GLY A 41 -23.65 -8.13 3.54
N MET A 42 -24.09 -7.91 2.30
CA MET A 42 -24.93 -6.76 1.93
C MET A 42 -26.38 -7.11 1.55
N GLU A 43 -26.82 -8.36 1.72
CA GLU A 43 -28.20 -8.80 1.40
C GLU A 43 -29.27 -7.96 2.14
N ASP A 44 -28.98 -7.59 3.39
CA ASP A 44 -29.88 -6.75 4.22
C ASP A 44 -29.75 -5.24 3.96
N VAL A 45 -28.77 -4.83 3.15
CA VAL A 45 -28.43 -3.41 2.92
C VAL A 45 -29.08 -2.90 1.64
N THR A 46 -29.11 -3.71 0.58
CA THR A 46 -29.62 -3.34 -0.74
C THR A 46 -30.07 -4.57 -1.53
N SER A 47 -30.74 -4.36 -2.67
CA SER A 47 -31.16 -5.47 -3.52
C SER A 47 -30.00 -6.12 -4.28
N GLN A 48 -30.12 -7.41 -4.57
CA GLN A 48 -29.15 -8.14 -5.39
C GLN A 48 -28.91 -7.47 -6.76
N LEU A 49 -29.97 -6.92 -7.38
CA LEU A 49 -29.85 -6.18 -8.64
C LEU A 49 -28.91 -4.98 -8.53
N ILE A 50 -28.97 -4.24 -7.40
CA ILE A 50 -28.07 -3.10 -7.17
C ILE A 50 -26.63 -3.59 -6.92
N LEU A 51 -26.45 -4.72 -6.22
CA LEU A 51 -25.14 -5.32 -5.99
C LEU A 51 -24.48 -5.78 -7.30
N ASP A 52 -25.22 -6.52 -8.11
CA ASP A 52 -24.73 -7.15 -9.33
C ASP A 52 -24.41 -6.12 -10.41
N GLU A 53 -25.20 -5.03 -10.50
CA GLU A 53 -25.04 -4.03 -11.55
C GLU A 53 -24.21 -2.83 -11.08
N LEU A 54 -24.73 -2.07 -10.11
CA LEU A 54 -24.18 -0.77 -9.76
C LEU A 54 -22.92 -0.89 -8.89
N VAL A 55 -22.98 -1.71 -7.85
CA VAL A 55 -21.86 -1.88 -6.92
C VAL A 55 -20.72 -2.63 -7.60
N SER A 56 -21.02 -3.67 -8.37
CA SER A 56 -19.99 -4.35 -9.17
C SER A 56 -19.32 -3.43 -10.18
N ALA A 57 -20.04 -2.50 -10.82
CA ALA A 57 -19.43 -1.50 -11.67
C ALA A 57 -18.44 -0.59 -10.91
N GLY A 58 -18.82 -0.12 -9.71
CA GLY A 58 -17.91 0.65 -8.86
C GLY A 58 -16.67 -0.14 -8.44
N ASN A 59 -16.86 -1.39 -8.01
CA ASN A 59 -15.77 -2.29 -7.63
C ASN A 59 -14.83 -2.60 -8.80
N LEU A 60 -15.35 -2.76 -10.02
CA LEU A 60 -14.55 -2.97 -11.22
C LEU A 60 -13.71 -1.74 -11.56
N VAL A 61 -14.27 -0.54 -11.46
CA VAL A 61 -13.54 0.72 -11.72
C VAL A 61 -12.42 0.94 -10.70
N ASN A 62 -12.68 0.65 -9.42
CA ASN A 62 -11.72 0.92 -8.35
C ASN A 62 -10.66 -0.18 -8.17
N TYR A 63 -11.06 -1.44 -8.30
CA TYR A 63 -10.27 -2.60 -7.88
C TYR A 63 -10.21 -3.74 -8.92
N GLY A 64 -10.92 -3.62 -10.04
CA GLY A 64 -10.94 -4.65 -11.08
C GLY A 64 -11.59 -5.97 -10.65
N GLN A 65 -12.43 -5.95 -9.62
CA GLN A 65 -13.11 -7.12 -9.06
C GLN A 65 -14.61 -6.88 -8.92
N THR A 66 -15.42 -7.94 -8.85
CA THR A 66 -16.88 -7.88 -8.64
C THR A 66 -17.23 -8.16 -7.18
N VAL A 67 -18.50 -7.98 -6.80
CA VAL A 67 -18.98 -8.21 -5.42
C VAL A 67 -18.81 -9.65 -4.91
N PHE A 68 -18.78 -10.64 -5.80
CA PHE A 68 -18.70 -12.07 -5.44
C PHE A 68 -17.35 -12.48 -4.82
N ASN A 69 -16.29 -11.71 -5.06
CA ASN A 69 -14.93 -12.03 -4.62
C ASN A 69 -14.31 -10.92 -3.76
N MET A 70 -15.11 -9.98 -3.28
CA MET A 70 -14.65 -8.82 -2.54
C MET A 70 -15.25 -8.79 -1.13
N PRO A 71 -14.46 -8.54 -0.08
CA PRO A 71 -15.01 -8.37 1.26
C PRO A 71 -16.03 -7.22 1.33
N GLU A 72 -17.05 -7.38 2.17
CA GLU A 72 -18.10 -6.38 2.42
C GLU A 72 -17.49 -5.02 2.78
N PHE A 73 -16.49 -5.00 3.65
CA PHE A 73 -15.81 -3.78 4.06
C PHE A 73 -15.18 -3.03 2.88
N VAL A 74 -14.49 -3.75 1.98
CA VAL A 74 -13.84 -3.15 0.80
C VAL A 74 -14.88 -2.63 -0.18
N THR A 75 -16.01 -3.32 -0.30
CA THR A 75 -17.12 -2.89 -1.14
C THR A 75 -17.76 -1.60 -0.62
N PHE A 76 -17.93 -1.43 0.70
CA PHE A 76 -18.37 -0.15 1.26
C PHE A 76 -17.40 1.00 0.95
N VAL A 77 -16.10 0.75 1.05
CA VAL A 77 -15.07 1.76 0.69
C VAL A 77 -15.14 2.11 -0.79
N SER A 78 -15.32 1.12 -1.66
CA SER A 78 -15.52 1.31 -3.10
C SER A 78 -16.75 2.19 -3.37
N CYS A 79 -17.89 1.88 -2.74
CA CYS A 79 -19.12 2.65 -2.86
C CYS A 79 -18.97 4.10 -2.38
N ALA A 80 -18.26 4.32 -1.28
CA ALA A 80 -17.94 5.68 -0.81
C ALA A 80 -17.10 6.45 -1.85
N GLY A 81 -16.25 5.76 -2.61
CA GLY A 81 -15.45 6.31 -3.70
C GLY A 81 -16.23 6.61 -4.99
N MET A 82 -17.48 6.13 -5.14
CA MET A 82 -18.29 6.34 -6.35
C MET A 82 -18.84 7.77 -6.49
N SER A 83 -18.51 8.69 -5.58
CA SER A 83 -18.95 10.08 -5.66
C SER A 83 -18.34 10.83 -6.87
N GLY A 84 -19.11 11.73 -7.48
CA GLY A 84 -18.85 12.24 -8.83
C GLY A 84 -17.76 13.31 -9.00
N SER A 85 -17.02 13.67 -7.95
CA SER A 85 -15.96 14.70 -8.06
C SER A 85 -14.59 14.06 -8.22
N LEU A 86 -14.25 13.73 -9.47
CA LEU A 86 -12.88 13.34 -9.82
C LEU A 86 -12.04 14.58 -10.08
N PHE A 87 -10.79 14.56 -9.61
CA PHE A 87 -9.81 15.60 -9.89
C PHE A 87 -8.55 14.98 -10.46
N SER A 88 -7.84 15.77 -11.27
CA SER A 88 -6.50 15.44 -11.73
C SER A 88 -5.63 16.68 -11.64
N ILE A 89 -4.33 16.48 -11.48
CA ILE A 89 -3.39 17.58 -11.54
C ILE A 89 -3.22 17.98 -13.00
N ALA A 90 -3.32 19.27 -13.29
CA ALA A 90 -3.06 19.80 -14.63
C ALA A 90 -1.66 19.39 -15.10
N GLY A 91 -1.58 18.60 -16.18
CA GLY A 91 -0.33 18.01 -16.68
C GLY A 91 0.04 16.65 -16.07
N GLY A 92 -0.88 16.00 -15.34
CA GLY A 92 -0.79 14.60 -14.93
C GLY A 92 -0.43 14.39 -13.46
N ASN A 93 -0.97 13.31 -12.88
CA ASN A 93 -0.84 12.99 -11.45
C ASN A 93 0.60 12.66 -11.00
N LYS A 94 1.53 12.38 -11.94
CA LYS A 94 2.97 12.23 -11.64
C LYS A 94 3.55 13.46 -10.95
N GLN A 95 2.99 14.64 -11.21
CA GLN A 95 3.42 15.88 -10.59
C GLN A 95 3.27 15.86 -9.06
N LEU A 96 2.33 15.11 -8.50
CA LEU A 96 2.20 14.96 -7.05
C LEU A 96 3.47 14.33 -6.46
N ALA A 97 3.90 13.19 -7.02
CA ALA A 97 5.08 12.48 -6.55
C ALA A 97 6.37 13.29 -6.78
N THR A 98 6.52 13.92 -7.95
CA THR A 98 7.69 14.77 -8.26
C THR A 98 7.75 16.02 -7.36
N GLY A 99 6.60 16.65 -7.12
CA GLY A 99 6.48 17.80 -6.23
C GLY A 99 6.80 17.43 -4.77
N ALA A 100 6.27 16.31 -4.29
CA ALA A 100 6.56 15.79 -2.96
C ALA A 100 8.06 15.51 -2.77
N LEU A 101 8.69 14.79 -3.72
CA LEU A 101 10.12 14.49 -3.71
C LEU A 101 10.97 15.77 -3.65
N THR A 102 10.64 16.75 -4.48
CA THR A 102 11.36 18.04 -4.53
C THR A 102 11.17 18.81 -3.22
N ARG A 103 9.95 18.86 -2.69
CA ARG A 103 9.61 19.65 -1.49
C ARG A 103 10.22 19.09 -0.22
N CYS A 104 10.36 17.76 -0.13
CA CYS A 104 11.03 17.09 0.99
C CYS A 104 12.56 17.00 0.81
N GLN A 105 13.10 17.50 -0.31
CA GLN A 105 14.52 17.37 -0.67
C GLN A 105 14.98 15.90 -0.71
N GLY A 106 14.06 15.00 -1.06
CA GLY A 106 14.35 13.58 -1.16
C GLY A 106 15.16 13.26 -2.41
N GLN A 107 15.99 12.23 -2.33
CA GLN A 107 16.75 11.72 -3.46
C GLN A 107 16.10 10.44 -3.99
N LEU A 108 15.78 10.42 -5.29
CA LEU A 108 15.39 9.19 -5.97
C LEU A 108 16.65 8.41 -6.38
N VAL A 109 16.79 7.20 -5.87
CA VAL A 109 17.86 6.27 -6.24
C VAL A 109 17.25 5.17 -7.10
N GLN A 110 17.70 5.04 -8.34
CA GLN A 110 17.15 4.08 -9.31
C GLN A 110 17.80 2.70 -9.20
N ASN A 111 17.75 2.11 -8.01
CA ASN A 111 18.29 0.77 -7.75
C ASN A 111 17.15 -0.18 -7.39
N LYS A 112 17.36 -1.48 -7.66
CA LYS A 112 16.49 -2.53 -7.13
C LYS A 112 17.03 -2.99 -5.78
N VAL A 113 16.27 -2.76 -4.71
CA VAL A 113 16.58 -3.32 -3.38
C VAL A 113 16.42 -4.84 -3.42
N THR A 114 17.41 -5.57 -2.92
CA THR A 114 17.42 -7.04 -2.90
C THR A 114 17.32 -7.60 -1.49
N ARG A 115 17.92 -6.92 -0.50
CA ARG A 115 17.96 -7.37 0.89
C ARG A 115 17.99 -6.19 1.86
N ILE A 116 17.30 -6.34 2.99
CA ILE A 116 17.31 -5.41 4.11
C ILE A 116 17.69 -6.21 5.36
N GLU A 117 18.71 -5.75 6.07
CA GLU A 117 19.21 -6.35 7.29
C GLU A 117 19.22 -5.31 8.41
N TYR A 118 18.75 -5.69 9.61
CA TYR A 118 18.91 -4.86 10.79
C TYR A 118 20.19 -5.26 11.55
N ASP A 119 21.10 -4.30 11.71
CA ASP A 119 22.29 -4.43 12.54
C ASP A 119 21.96 -3.99 13.97
N SER A 120 21.77 -4.97 14.86
CA SER A 120 21.47 -4.73 16.27
C SER A 120 22.63 -4.09 17.04
N GLY A 121 23.88 -4.25 16.58
CA GLY A 121 25.05 -3.62 17.18
C GLY A 121 25.08 -2.11 16.94
N GLN A 122 24.58 -1.66 15.80
CA GLN A 122 24.55 -0.24 15.41
C GLN A 122 23.17 0.40 15.55
N SER A 123 22.12 -0.39 15.77
CA SER A 123 20.72 0.06 15.72
C SER A 123 20.39 0.77 14.40
N LYS A 124 20.83 0.19 13.29
CA LYS A 124 20.68 0.72 11.92
C LYS A 124 20.23 -0.39 10.97
N TYR A 125 19.69 0.00 9.83
CA TYR A 125 19.36 -0.90 8.73
C TYR A 125 20.40 -0.80 7.62
N LEU A 126 20.93 -1.95 7.20
CA LEU A 126 21.74 -2.10 6.00
C LEU A 126 20.83 -2.52 4.84
N VAL A 127 20.82 -1.73 3.78
CA VAL A 127 20.01 -1.95 2.58
C VAL A 127 20.93 -2.26 1.42
N HIS A 128 20.80 -3.47 0.89
CA HIS A 128 21.53 -3.95 -0.28
C HIS A 128 20.70 -3.71 -1.53
N SER A 129 21.33 -3.15 -2.56
CA SER A 129 20.67 -2.81 -3.81
C SER A 129 21.55 -3.07 -5.02
N LYS A 130 20.93 -3.21 -6.18
CA LYS A 130 21.62 -3.38 -7.46
C LYS A 130 21.27 -2.24 -8.41
N SER A 131 22.28 -1.59 -8.96
CA SER A 131 22.15 -0.59 -10.02
C SER A 131 21.98 -1.29 -11.37
N GLY A 132 20.98 -0.92 -12.17
CA GLY A 132 20.78 -1.54 -13.49
C GLY A 132 19.33 -1.66 -14.01
N LEU A 133 18.40 -0.80 -13.58
CA LEU A 133 17.07 -0.79 -14.20
C LEU A 133 17.13 -0.14 -15.58
N LYS A 134 17.10 -0.97 -16.64
CA LYS A 134 16.78 -0.51 -18.00
C LYS A 134 15.42 0.18 -17.97
N GLN A 135 15.36 1.45 -18.37
CA GLN A 135 14.08 2.09 -18.67
C GLN A 135 13.43 1.32 -19.82
N THR A 136 12.38 0.56 -19.54
CA THR A 136 11.50 0.03 -20.59
C THR A 136 10.59 1.16 -21.12
N GLU A 137 11.20 2.23 -21.62
CA GLU A 137 10.56 3.23 -22.48
C GLU A 137 11.61 3.81 -23.44
N SER A 138 12.19 2.98 -24.30
CA SER A 138 12.79 3.40 -25.59
C SER A 138 13.21 2.18 -26.42
N THR A 139 12.54 2.03 -27.56
CA THR A 139 12.90 1.16 -28.67
C THR A 139 14.24 1.62 -29.25
N ASN A 140 15.36 0.99 -28.89
CA ASN A 140 16.60 0.95 -29.70
C ASN A 140 17.55 -0.13 -29.14
N GLN A 141 17.83 -1.15 -29.96
CA GLN A 141 18.58 -2.36 -29.59
C GLN A 141 20.11 -2.18 -29.63
N ASN A 142 20.68 -1.14 -29.02
CA ASN A 142 22.15 -0.96 -28.95
C ASN A 142 22.59 -0.23 -27.67
N GLU A 143 22.16 -0.72 -26.50
CA GLU A 143 22.75 -0.27 -25.24
C GLU A 143 23.77 -1.28 -24.69
N PRO A 144 24.94 -0.83 -24.21
CA PRO A 144 25.95 -1.69 -23.62
C PRO A 144 25.40 -2.41 -22.39
N ILE A 145 25.87 -3.63 -22.15
CA ILE A 145 25.59 -4.38 -20.92
C ILE A 145 26.25 -3.60 -19.77
N VAL A 146 25.46 -2.83 -19.02
CA VAL A 146 25.92 -2.20 -17.79
C VAL A 146 26.04 -3.31 -16.75
N GLU A 147 27.25 -3.52 -16.21
CA GLU A 147 27.47 -4.46 -15.11
C GLU A 147 26.60 -4.04 -13.91
N GLU A 148 25.85 -4.99 -13.35
CA GLU A 148 25.06 -4.76 -12.13
C GLU A 148 26.03 -4.47 -10.98
N ALA A 149 26.16 -3.21 -10.60
CA ALA A 149 26.92 -2.81 -9.43
C ALA A 149 26.07 -3.03 -8.17
N GLU A 150 26.61 -3.76 -7.20
CA GLU A 150 26.03 -3.85 -5.86
C GLU A 150 26.35 -2.58 -5.08
N GLU A 151 25.33 -2.05 -4.40
CA GLU A 151 25.43 -0.83 -3.61
C GLU A 151 24.71 -1.02 -2.27
N ASP A 152 25.48 -0.85 -1.20
CA ASP A 152 25.04 -0.99 0.18
C ASP A 152 24.95 0.38 0.85
N ARG A 153 23.83 0.64 1.53
CA ARG A 153 23.59 1.89 2.24
C ARG A 153 22.99 1.66 3.62
N VAL A 154 23.37 2.51 4.57
CA VAL A 154 22.92 2.44 5.96
C VAL A 154 21.84 3.49 6.23
N TYR A 155 20.76 3.09 6.91
CA TYR A 155 19.63 3.96 7.23
C TYR A 155 19.22 3.82 8.70
N ASP A 156 18.71 4.90 9.29
CA ASP A 156 18.04 4.89 10.59
C ASP A 156 16.69 4.19 10.55
N TYR A 157 15.93 4.42 9.47
CA TYR A 157 14.59 3.89 9.28
C TYR A 157 14.42 3.42 7.84
N VAL A 158 13.69 2.33 7.65
CA VAL A 158 13.34 1.80 6.33
C VAL A 158 11.83 1.60 6.26
N ILE A 159 11.21 2.22 5.26
CA ILE A 159 9.79 2.06 4.96
C ILE A 159 9.68 1.24 3.68
N ILE A 160 9.06 0.07 3.76
CA ILE A 160 8.85 -0.83 2.61
C ILE A 160 7.45 -0.57 2.05
N ALA A 161 7.39 0.05 0.88
CA ALA A 161 6.12 0.35 0.19
C ALA A 161 5.91 -0.52 -1.08
N THR A 162 6.75 -1.54 -1.28
CA THR A 162 6.61 -2.47 -2.41
C THR A 162 5.61 -3.58 -2.07
N PRO A 163 4.87 -4.14 -3.04
CA PRO A 163 4.01 -5.30 -2.79
C PRO A 163 4.81 -6.47 -2.22
N LEU A 164 4.44 -6.94 -1.03
CA LEU A 164 5.23 -7.93 -0.28
C LEU A 164 5.45 -9.23 -1.08
N SER A 165 4.42 -9.69 -1.80
CA SER A 165 4.44 -10.90 -2.61
C SER A 165 5.25 -10.81 -3.90
N LEU A 166 5.50 -9.60 -4.40
CA LEU A 166 6.15 -9.37 -5.71
C LEU A 166 7.54 -8.75 -5.60
N SER A 167 7.91 -8.25 -4.41
CA SER A 167 9.16 -7.53 -4.22
C SER A 167 10.40 -8.43 -4.33
N GLY A 168 10.30 -9.68 -3.88
CA GLY A 168 11.45 -10.59 -3.76
C GLY A 168 12.52 -10.09 -2.77
N ILE A 169 12.21 -9.07 -1.96
CA ILE A 169 13.15 -8.49 -1.00
C ILE A 169 13.30 -9.44 0.18
N GLN A 170 14.53 -9.79 0.51
CA GLN A 170 14.82 -10.55 1.72
C GLN A 170 14.94 -9.60 2.91
N VAL A 171 14.07 -9.76 3.90
CA VAL A 171 14.10 -8.97 5.13
C VAL A 171 14.63 -9.86 6.25
N VAL A 172 15.76 -9.50 6.85
CA VAL A 172 16.53 -10.36 7.75
C VAL A 172 16.81 -9.64 9.08
N ASN A 173 16.88 -10.40 10.19
CA ASN A 173 17.30 -9.93 11.50
C ASN A 173 16.46 -8.77 12.09
N MET A 174 15.17 -8.65 11.76
CA MET A 174 14.29 -7.52 12.12
C MET A 174 14.07 -7.26 13.63
N GLY A 175 14.75 -7.99 14.51
CA GLY A 175 14.45 -8.02 15.94
C GLY A 175 13.12 -8.75 16.15
N THR A 176 13.11 -9.76 16.99
CA THR A 176 11.84 -10.24 17.54
C THR A 176 11.35 -9.17 18.52
N SER A 177 10.27 -8.49 18.17
CA SER A 177 9.44 -7.74 19.13
C SER A 177 8.80 -8.69 20.14
#